data_AF-A0A137NXD9-F1
#
_entry.id   AF-A0A137NXD9-F1
#
_cell.length_a   1.000
_cell.length_b   1.000
_cell.length_c   1.000
_cell.angle_alpha   90.00
_cell.angle_beta   90.00
_cell.angle_gamma   90.00
#
_symmetry.space_group_name_H-M   'P 1'
#
loop_
_entity.id
_entity.type
_entity.pdbx_description
1 polymer ?
#
loop_
_entity_poly.entity_id
_entity_poly.type
_entity_poly.pdbx_seq_one_letter_code
_entity_poly.pdbx_strand_id
1 'polypeptide(L)'
;MLSATKFRTNFTRVLSPARSTFNKQIREYTSSIEADHKPAELKNAQKNDLYASMKITKPWNKGEKVSSTRVVKPKFEVKRMIDSYTELLLPFKTDSHLVEQYENYFGVLRVGKFIEDLDSMAVAIAYKHCNVEDLETAPFYLVTASVDSLDLVNKLDINKNYRIFGNVNYVGFSSIEVMIKVEPYEEGEENLTPRLAIENNDRPYNLLSTFTMVALDKFTRKPSQVNPLRADSELEQKVLKLGEASKEKKRQLKSTSLTKYPPTNEERLIIHNLFLETLKYKENKPDNVKFIEETVLNSSMMCHPQNRNIYGFMFGGFLMREALEHAWITASSFCKDNPIIVRADENVFKLSVPVGSILKLCAKVIYSEGHPNNEFQVAVEASVVGPDLGNMGVTNTFHYTFRAKNKQVPKVVPRSYEDSIAMLEGRRRNEARQNYASIL
;
A
#
# COMPACT_ATOMS: atom_id res chain seq x y z
N MET A 1 10.85 41.49 9.60
CA MET A 1 10.58 41.04 10.98
C MET A 1 9.08 40.82 11.25
N LEU A 2 8.29 40.33 10.29
CA LEU A 2 6.91 39.89 10.48
C LEU A 2 6.68 38.66 9.58
N SER A 3 7.10 37.47 10.02
CA SER A 3 6.80 36.20 9.32
C SER A 3 6.96 34.96 10.21
N ALA A 4 7.65 35.05 11.36
CA ALA A 4 7.91 33.89 12.21
C ALA A 4 6.74 33.47 13.14
N THR A 5 5.67 34.26 13.24
CA THR A 5 4.64 34.07 14.30
C THR A 5 3.34 33.41 13.83
N LYS A 6 3.16 33.14 12.53
CA LYS A 6 2.00 32.39 11.99
C LYS A 6 2.26 30.90 11.74
N PHE A 7 3.50 30.43 11.93
CA PHE A 7 3.93 29.08 11.54
C PHE A 7 3.88 28.03 12.68
N ARG A 8 3.52 28.41 13.90
CA ARG A 8 3.55 27.51 15.07
C ARG A 8 2.33 26.59 15.22
N THR A 9 1.29 26.69 14.37
CA THR A 9 -0.04 26.13 14.71
C THR A 9 -0.65 25.09 13.76
N ASN A 10 0.03 24.59 12.72
CA ASN A 10 -0.69 23.81 11.68
C ASN A 10 -0.26 22.34 11.45
N PHE A 11 0.49 21.69 12.35
CA PHE A 11 0.79 20.25 12.19
C PHE A 11 0.57 19.37 13.43
N THR A 12 0.05 19.95 14.51
CA THR A 12 -0.38 19.20 15.69
C THR A 12 -1.85 18.80 15.63
N ARG A 13 -2.62 19.35 14.68
CA ARG A 13 -4.04 19.08 14.50
C ARG A 13 -4.56 19.64 13.19
N VAL A 14 -5.10 18.80 12.32
CA VAL A 14 -5.91 19.26 11.19
C VAL A 14 -7.33 19.52 11.72
N LEU A 15 -7.60 20.74 12.15
CA LEU A 15 -8.90 21.18 12.68
C LEU A 15 -9.72 22.01 11.68
N SER A 16 -9.44 21.96 10.37
CA SER A 16 -10.25 22.71 9.39
C SER A 16 -11.34 21.81 8.76
N PRO A 17 -12.64 22.10 8.98
CA PRO A 17 -13.73 21.47 8.25
C PRO A 17 -13.85 22.08 6.84
N ALA A 18 -12.88 21.81 5.97
CA ALA A 18 -12.86 22.37 4.63
C ALA A 18 -12.31 21.39 3.59
N ARG A 19 -13.22 20.64 2.96
CA ARG A 19 -13.28 20.34 1.51
C ARG A 19 -12.05 19.72 0.82
N SER A 20 -11.06 19.22 1.54
CA SER A 20 -9.93 18.48 0.99
C SER A 20 -9.73 17.16 1.73
N THR A 21 -9.70 16.04 0.98
CA THR A 21 -9.21 14.75 1.47
C THR A 21 -7.89 14.95 2.20
N PHE A 22 -7.54 14.13 3.19
CA PHE A 22 -6.16 14.07 3.70
C PHE A 22 -5.14 13.92 2.58
N ASN A 23 -5.51 13.17 1.53
CA ASN A 23 -4.77 13.08 0.29
C ASN A 23 -4.64 14.44 -0.44
N LYS A 24 -5.70 15.25 -0.50
CA LYS A 24 -5.67 16.63 -1.00
C LYS A 24 -4.97 17.58 -0.02
N GLN A 25 -4.89 17.32 1.28
CA GLN A 25 -4.14 18.10 2.27
C GLN A 25 -2.64 17.77 2.26
N ILE A 26 -2.26 16.49 2.11
CA ILE A 26 -0.90 16.07 1.78
C ILE A 26 -0.54 16.63 0.41
N ARG A 27 -1.45 16.56 -0.58
CA ARG A 27 -1.22 17.17 -1.90
C ARG A 27 -1.10 18.67 -1.80
N GLU A 28 -1.97 19.39 -1.09
CA GLU A 28 -1.94 20.84 -0.87
C GLU A 28 -0.69 21.22 -0.10
N TYR A 29 -0.27 20.45 0.90
CA TYR A 29 1.02 20.58 1.58
C TYR A 29 2.19 20.36 0.61
N THR A 30 2.11 19.42 -0.33
CA THR A 30 3.14 19.22 -1.36
C THR A 30 3.05 20.22 -2.54
N SER A 31 1.87 20.78 -2.82
CA SER A 31 1.57 21.66 -3.95
C SER A 31 1.71 23.14 -3.58
N SER A 32 1.48 23.52 -2.32
CA SER A 32 1.82 24.85 -1.79
C SER A 32 3.33 25.12 -1.86
N ILE A 33 4.13 24.06 -1.99
CA ILE A 33 5.58 24.10 -2.17
C ILE A 33 5.96 24.28 -3.65
N GLU A 34 5.09 23.92 -4.60
CA GLU A 34 5.29 24.20 -6.04
C GLU A 34 4.98 25.66 -6.40
N ALA A 35 4.19 26.37 -5.58
CA ALA A 35 3.70 27.72 -5.90
C ALA A 35 4.77 28.83 -5.87
N ASP A 36 5.90 28.60 -5.19
CA ASP A 36 7.01 29.56 -5.11
C ASP A 36 7.94 29.55 -6.33
N HIS A 37 7.70 28.69 -7.32
CA HIS A 37 8.48 28.59 -8.55
C HIS A 37 7.59 28.61 -9.80
N LYS A 38 7.04 29.79 -10.13
CA LYS A 38 6.59 30.08 -11.50
C LYS A 38 7.70 30.84 -12.26
N PRO A 39 8.22 30.30 -13.37
CA PRO A 39 8.85 31.13 -14.39
C PRO A 39 7.79 32.03 -15.05
N ALA A 40 8.20 33.25 -15.39
CA ALA A 40 7.37 34.30 -15.98
C ALA A 40 6.53 33.82 -17.18
N GLU A 41 5.32 34.38 -17.27
CA GLU A 41 4.34 34.16 -18.33
C GLU A 41 4.93 34.36 -19.75
N LEU A 42 4.90 33.31 -20.57
CA LEU A 42 5.09 33.41 -22.01
C LEU A 42 3.73 33.58 -22.69
N LYS A 43 3.53 34.77 -23.28
CA LYS A 43 2.34 35.12 -24.06
C LYS A 43 2.24 34.28 -25.35
N ASN A 44 1.03 33.76 -25.56
CA ASN A 44 0.37 33.23 -26.76
C ASN A 44 1.15 33.09 -28.09
N ALA A 45 1.05 31.90 -28.70
CA ALA A 45 0.70 31.76 -30.12
C ALA A 45 0.09 30.37 -30.47
N GLN A 46 -1.12 30.45 -31.04
CA GLN A 46 -1.76 29.54 -32.01
C GLN A 46 -2.02 28.06 -31.69
N LYS A 47 -3.32 27.75 -31.56
CA LYS A 47 -3.91 26.42 -31.75
C LYS A 47 -3.73 25.97 -33.21
N ASN A 48 -3.18 24.77 -33.42
CA ASN A 48 -3.77 23.70 -34.24
C ASN A 48 -2.80 22.52 -34.34
N ASP A 49 -2.96 21.55 -33.44
CA ASP A 49 -3.02 20.12 -33.76
C ASP A 49 -3.39 19.38 -32.47
N LEU A 50 -4.46 18.59 -32.47
CA LEU A 50 -5.00 17.98 -31.25
C LEU A 50 -4.01 17.02 -30.54
N TYR A 51 -2.91 16.64 -31.21
CA TYR A 51 -1.90 15.73 -30.66
C TYR A 51 -0.43 16.19 -30.85
N ALA A 52 -0.14 17.22 -31.64
CA ALA A 52 1.25 17.65 -31.90
C ALA A 52 1.93 18.35 -30.70
N SER A 53 1.16 18.69 -29.66
CA SER A 53 1.67 19.32 -28.43
C SER A 53 2.01 18.35 -27.31
N MET A 54 1.81 17.03 -27.48
CA MET A 54 2.31 16.03 -26.54
C MET A 54 3.82 15.85 -26.72
N LYS A 55 4.59 16.88 -26.34
CA LYS A 55 6.00 16.69 -26.03
C LYS A 55 6.05 15.70 -24.88
N ILE A 56 6.46 14.47 -25.16
CA ILE A 56 6.85 13.50 -24.16
C ILE A 56 8.01 14.15 -23.39
N THR A 57 7.72 14.76 -22.25
CA THR A 57 8.75 15.12 -21.28
C THR A 57 9.37 13.81 -20.84
N LYS A 58 10.57 13.51 -21.36
CA LYS A 58 11.32 12.28 -21.12
C LYS A 58 11.23 11.85 -19.65
N PRO A 59 10.67 10.68 -19.30
CA PRO A 59 10.83 10.12 -17.97
C PRO A 59 11.61 8.82 -18.10
N TRP A 60 12.84 8.92 -18.61
CA TRP A 60 13.83 7.87 -18.43
C TRP A 60 15.22 8.48 -18.34
N ASN A 61 15.41 9.35 -17.36
CA ASN A 61 16.76 9.72 -16.97
C ASN A 61 17.28 8.61 -16.05
N LYS A 62 18.00 7.65 -16.66
CA LYS A 62 19.28 7.17 -16.08
C LYS A 62 19.93 8.42 -15.50
N GLY A 63 20.04 8.46 -14.17
CA GLY A 63 20.34 9.67 -13.40
C GLY A 63 21.22 10.63 -14.20
N GLU A 64 20.64 11.77 -14.60
CA GLU A 64 21.45 12.86 -15.12
C GLU A 64 22.51 13.11 -14.05
N LYS A 65 23.78 13.05 -14.45
CA LYS A 65 24.89 13.49 -13.60
C LYS A 65 24.73 15.00 -13.44
N VAL A 66 23.83 15.41 -12.57
CA VAL A 66 23.83 16.76 -12.02
C VAL A 66 25.17 16.88 -11.30
N SER A 67 26.06 17.71 -11.82
CA SER A 67 27.32 18.00 -11.16
C SER A 67 27.00 18.47 -9.74
N SER A 68 27.39 17.67 -8.76
CA SER A 68 27.04 17.85 -7.35
C SER A 68 27.53 19.20 -6.84
N THR A 69 26.67 20.21 -6.85
CA THR A 69 26.88 21.44 -6.10
C THR A 69 26.64 21.06 -4.63
N ARG A 70 27.73 20.89 -3.88
CA ARG A 70 27.80 20.62 -2.42
C ARG A 70 26.60 19.84 -1.84
N VAL A 71 26.70 18.51 -1.82
CA VAL A 71 25.86 17.69 -0.93
C VAL A 71 26.20 18.07 0.51
N VAL A 72 25.39 18.93 1.11
CA VAL A 72 25.45 19.19 2.55
C VAL A 72 25.08 17.87 3.22
N LYS A 73 26.02 17.30 4.00
CA LYS A 73 25.72 16.08 4.75
C LYS A 73 24.54 16.40 5.69
N PRO A 74 23.42 15.65 5.62
CA PRO A 74 22.31 15.89 6.52
C PRO A 74 22.80 15.76 7.97
N LYS A 75 22.49 16.76 8.79
CA LYS A 75 22.76 16.71 10.22
C LYS A 75 21.75 15.73 10.82
N PHE A 76 22.23 14.55 11.21
CA PHE A 76 21.37 13.55 11.82
C PHE A 76 21.04 13.93 13.25
N GLU A 77 19.77 13.81 13.60
CA GLU A 77 19.27 13.99 14.96
C GLU A 77 18.72 12.66 15.47
N VAL A 78 19.03 12.35 16.73
CA VAL A 78 18.38 11.24 17.42
C VAL A 78 16.93 11.62 17.68
N LYS A 79 16.00 10.82 17.16
CA LYS A 79 14.54 11.03 17.30
C LYS A 79 13.94 10.00 18.24
N ARG A 80 12.90 10.39 18.95
CA ARG A 80 12.03 9.49 19.71
C ARG A 80 10.86 9.07 18.84
N MET A 81 10.21 7.95 19.19
CA MET A 81 9.02 7.49 18.45
C MET A 81 7.95 8.58 18.36
N ILE A 82 7.68 9.27 19.48
CA ILE A 82 6.65 10.31 19.58
C ILE A 82 6.95 11.55 18.70
N ASP A 83 8.21 11.81 18.34
CA ASP A 83 8.56 12.99 17.55
C ASP A 83 8.01 12.90 16.12
N SER A 84 7.77 11.68 15.62
CA SER A 84 7.18 11.39 14.32
C SER A 84 5.65 11.21 14.37
N TYR A 85 5.05 11.32 15.56
CA TYR A 85 3.60 11.12 15.75
C TYR A 85 2.79 12.01 14.83
N THR A 86 1.86 11.41 14.10
CA THR A 86 0.91 12.12 13.25
C THR A 86 -0.46 11.50 13.46
N GLU A 87 -1.50 12.32 13.37
CA GLU A 87 -2.89 11.86 13.45
C GLU A 87 -3.78 12.48 12.37
N LEU A 88 -4.84 11.77 12.04
CA LEU A 88 -5.89 12.13 11.11
C LEU A 88 -7.23 11.66 11.68
N LEU A 89 -8.22 12.54 11.65
CA LEU A 89 -9.60 12.22 12.01
C LEU A 89 -10.43 12.03 10.74
N LEU A 90 -11.26 10.99 10.73
CA LEU A 90 -12.25 10.68 9.71
C LEU A 90 -13.65 10.81 10.33
N PRO A 91 -14.24 12.03 10.32
CA PRO A 91 -15.55 12.30 10.92
C PRO A 91 -16.71 11.89 9.97
N PHE A 92 -16.84 10.60 9.66
CA PHE A 92 -17.87 10.10 8.74
C PHE A 92 -19.32 10.44 9.17
N LYS A 93 -19.60 10.55 10.47
CA LYS A 93 -20.94 10.90 10.98
C LYS A 93 -21.36 12.34 10.61
N THR A 94 -20.40 13.27 10.56
CA THR A 94 -20.68 14.70 10.36
C THR A 94 -20.31 15.21 8.98
N ASP A 95 -19.35 14.58 8.29
CA ASP A 95 -18.87 15.01 6.97
C ASP A 95 -19.40 14.11 5.85
N SER A 96 -20.54 14.50 5.28
CA SER A 96 -21.17 13.79 4.15
C SER A 96 -20.31 13.75 2.89
N HIS A 97 -19.44 14.75 2.66
CA HIS A 97 -18.56 14.74 1.48
C HIS A 97 -17.42 13.75 1.64
N LEU A 98 -16.94 13.55 2.87
CA LEU A 98 -15.97 12.52 3.17
C LEU A 98 -16.59 11.12 2.99
N VAL A 99 -17.83 10.92 3.43
CA VAL A 99 -18.58 9.67 3.20
C VAL A 99 -18.66 9.36 1.71
N GLU A 100 -19.05 10.32 0.87
CA GLU A 100 -19.16 10.13 -0.59
C GLU A 100 -17.86 9.62 -1.24
N GLN A 101 -16.70 9.99 -0.69
CA GLN A 101 -15.40 9.56 -1.20
C GLN A 101 -15.00 8.15 -0.75
N TYR A 102 -15.52 7.73 0.40
CA TYR A 102 -15.16 6.50 1.10
C TYR A 102 -16.24 5.43 1.04
N GLU A 103 -17.44 5.75 0.61
CA GLU A 103 -18.55 4.83 0.44
C GLU A 103 -18.51 4.21 -0.96
N ASN A 104 -18.82 2.92 -1.05
CA ASN A 104 -19.00 2.25 -2.33
C ASN A 104 -20.49 2.14 -2.68
N TYR A 105 -20.79 1.59 -3.85
CA TYR A 105 -22.17 1.41 -4.33
C TYR A 105 -23.09 0.62 -3.37
N PHE A 106 -22.54 -0.23 -2.50
CA PHE A 106 -23.30 -1.03 -1.54
C PHE A 106 -23.49 -0.35 -0.18
N GLY A 107 -23.10 0.92 -0.05
CA GLY A 107 -23.14 1.65 1.22
C GLY A 107 -22.14 1.14 2.25
N VAL A 108 -21.02 0.54 1.80
CA VAL A 108 -19.95 0.07 2.69
C VAL A 108 -18.63 0.76 2.39
N LEU A 109 -17.73 0.77 3.38
CA LEU A 109 -16.43 1.39 3.25
C LEU A 109 -15.62 0.81 2.06
N ARG A 110 -15.13 1.70 1.21
CA ARG A 110 -14.18 1.43 0.13
C ARG A 110 -12.79 1.18 0.73
N VAL A 111 -12.53 -0.08 1.11
CA VAL A 111 -11.26 -0.49 1.75
C VAL A 111 -10.03 -0.12 0.92
N GLY A 112 -10.11 -0.16 -0.41
CA GLY A 112 -8.99 0.28 -1.27
C GLY A 112 -8.63 1.74 -1.07
N LYS A 113 -9.63 2.63 -0.95
CA LYS A 113 -9.41 4.05 -0.67
C LYS A 113 -8.85 4.27 0.73
N PHE A 114 -9.33 3.50 1.70
CA PHE A 114 -8.79 3.51 3.06
C PHE A 114 -7.30 3.14 3.10
N ILE A 115 -6.90 2.07 2.41
CA ILE A 115 -5.49 1.62 2.33
C ILE A 115 -4.60 2.66 1.63
N GLU A 116 -5.11 3.33 0.59
CA GLU A 116 -4.39 4.42 -0.08
C GLU A 116 -4.06 5.58 0.89
N ASP A 117 -5.02 5.94 1.75
CA ASP A 117 -4.84 7.01 2.73
C ASP A 117 -3.92 6.57 3.88
N LEU A 118 -3.90 5.28 4.26
CA LEU A 118 -2.90 4.73 5.19
C LEU A 118 -1.48 4.81 4.64
N ASP A 119 -1.26 4.49 3.36
CA ASP A 119 0.07 4.65 2.72
C ASP A 119 0.50 6.12 2.70
N SER A 120 -0.43 7.02 2.39
CA SER A 120 -0.19 8.46 2.41
C SER A 120 0.20 8.96 3.81
N MET A 121 -0.45 8.43 4.84
CA MET A 121 -0.13 8.69 6.25
C MET A 121 1.26 8.15 6.62
N ALA A 122 1.60 6.94 6.18
CA ALA A 122 2.92 6.35 6.42
C ALA A 122 4.04 7.21 5.80
N VAL A 123 3.82 7.69 4.57
CA VAL A 123 4.72 8.62 3.88
C VAL A 123 4.90 9.91 4.68
N ALA A 124 3.80 10.52 5.17
CA ALA A 124 3.85 11.75 5.94
C ALA A 124 4.64 11.59 7.27
N ILE A 125 4.39 10.51 8.01
CA ILE A 125 5.13 10.18 9.24
C ILE A 125 6.63 10.00 8.95
N ALA A 126 6.98 9.32 7.86
CA ALA A 126 8.37 9.12 7.47
C ALA A 126 9.06 10.43 7.06
N TYR A 127 8.37 11.33 6.33
CA TYR A 127 8.90 12.67 6.03
C TYR A 127 9.13 13.49 7.30
N LYS A 128 8.18 13.45 8.24
CA LYS A 128 8.29 14.13 9.53
C LYS A 128 9.50 13.63 10.33
N HIS A 129 9.71 12.31 10.39
CA HIS A 129 10.87 11.71 11.06
C HIS A 129 12.21 12.16 10.47
N CYS A 130 12.27 12.33 9.14
CA CYS A 130 13.47 12.78 8.44
C CYS A 130 13.75 14.29 8.54
N ASN A 131 12.95 15.08 9.26
CA ASN A 131 13.06 16.55 9.35
C ASN A 131 13.16 17.23 7.99
N VAL A 132 12.34 16.82 7.03
CA VAL A 132 12.32 17.42 5.68
C VAL A 132 11.52 18.73 5.73
N GLU A 133 11.92 19.67 6.59
CA GLU A 133 11.29 21.00 6.73
C GLU A 133 11.73 21.95 5.61
N ASP A 134 12.77 21.60 4.86
CA ASP A 134 13.22 22.29 3.66
C ASP A 134 13.42 21.28 2.52
N LEU A 135 12.46 21.23 1.58
CA LEU A 135 12.44 20.31 0.44
C LEU A 135 13.45 20.66 -0.67
N GLU A 136 14.03 21.87 -0.65
CA GLU A 136 15.14 22.23 -1.53
C GLU A 136 16.45 21.61 -1.06
N THR A 137 16.66 21.50 0.26
CA THR A 137 17.90 20.99 0.86
C THR A 137 17.81 19.57 1.42
N ALA A 138 16.63 19.03 1.68
CA ALA A 138 16.47 17.67 2.19
C ALA A 138 16.69 16.62 1.07
N PRO A 139 17.73 15.77 1.18
CA PRO A 139 18.15 14.91 0.08
C PRO A 139 17.34 13.61 0.00
N PHE A 140 16.12 13.53 0.56
CA PHE A 140 15.40 12.26 0.64
C PHE A 140 14.27 12.16 -0.38
N TYR A 141 14.20 11.01 -1.02
CA TYR A 141 13.08 10.47 -1.78
C TYR A 141 12.55 9.27 -1.01
N LEU A 142 11.38 9.41 -0.37
CA LEU A 142 10.76 8.31 0.38
C LEU A 142 9.82 7.53 -0.53
N VAL A 143 9.98 6.20 -0.51
CA VAL A 143 9.12 5.24 -1.23
C VAL A 143 8.61 4.16 -0.29
N THR A 144 7.39 3.71 -0.53
CA THR A 144 6.84 2.51 0.13
C THR A 144 7.56 1.29 -0.42
N ALA A 145 8.29 0.57 0.42
CA ALA A 145 9.01 -0.64 0.03
C ALA A 145 8.20 -1.91 0.30
N SER A 146 7.51 -1.95 1.43
CA SER A 146 6.59 -3.04 1.75
C SER A 146 5.50 -2.60 2.71
N VAL A 147 4.40 -3.33 2.70
CA VAL A 147 3.30 -3.20 3.66
C VAL A 147 3.07 -4.58 4.25
N ASP A 148 3.06 -4.67 5.57
CA ASP A 148 2.75 -5.91 6.28
C ASP A 148 1.28 -6.28 6.05
N SER A 149 0.92 -7.50 6.41
CA SER A 149 -0.46 -7.93 6.23
C SER A 149 -1.44 -7.03 6.97
N LEU A 150 -2.51 -6.64 6.28
CA LEU A 150 -3.58 -5.84 6.84
C LEU A 150 -4.71 -6.77 7.28
N ASP A 151 -4.80 -6.94 8.60
CA ASP A 151 -5.85 -7.72 9.26
C ASP A 151 -6.80 -6.78 10.00
N LEU A 152 -8.08 -6.87 9.67
CA LEU A 152 -9.12 -6.16 10.40
C LEU A 152 -9.42 -6.93 11.70
N VAL A 153 -9.01 -6.35 12.84
CA VAL A 153 -9.36 -6.87 14.17
C VAL A 153 -10.85 -6.65 14.43
N ASN A 154 -11.35 -5.47 14.06
CA ASN A 154 -12.76 -5.14 14.11
C ASN A 154 -13.21 -4.57 12.76
N LYS A 155 -14.44 -4.89 12.35
CA LYS A 155 -15.01 -4.40 11.08
C LYS A 155 -15.02 -2.88 11.04
N LEU A 156 -14.54 -2.31 9.94
CA LEU A 156 -14.69 -0.89 9.64
C LEU A 156 -16.10 -0.61 9.12
N ASP A 157 -16.75 0.42 9.64
CA ASP A 157 -18.13 0.79 9.37
C ASP A 157 -18.18 2.26 8.98
N ILE A 158 -18.74 2.55 7.80
CA ILE A 158 -18.84 3.92 7.27
C ILE A 158 -19.68 4.83 8.20
N ASN A 159 -20.51 4.26 9.08
CA ASN A 159 -21.35 5.01 10.02
C ASN A 159 -20.65 5.39 11.33
N LYS A 160 -19.34 5.13 11.46
CA LYS A 160 -18.55 5.43 12.67
C LYS A 160 -17.40 6.38 12.35
N ASN A 161 -17.06 7.25 13.28
CA ASN A 161 -15.88 8.09 13.11
C ASN A 161 -14.60 7.32 13.46
N TYR A 162 -13.51 7.57 12.74
CA TYR A 162 -12.23 6.91 12.98
C TYR A 162 -11.08 7.88 13.18
N ARG A 163 -10.22 7.58 14.14
CA ARG A 163 -8.93 8.21 14.34
C ARG A 163 -7.86 7.29 13.78
N ILE A 164 -7.10 7.79 12.81
CA ILE A 164 -5.92 7.14 12.27
C ILE A 164 -4.72 7.87 12.85
N PHE A 165 -3.84 7.16 13.54
CA PHE A 165 -2.62 7.74 14.06
C PHE A 165 -1.47 6.77 13.94
N GLY A 166 -0.26 7.31 13.89
CA GLY A 166 0.91 6.49 13.74
C GLY A 166 2.19 7.22 14.03
N ASN A 167 3.25 6.44 14.14
CA ASN A 167 4.59 6.90 14.43
C ASN A 167 5.62 5.89 13.90
N VAL A 168 6.86 6.33 13.78
CA VAL A 168 8.00 5.46 13.49
C VAL A 168 8.28 4.60 14.72
N ASN A 169 8.40 3.29 14.50
CA ASN A 169 8.66 2.29 15.53
C ASN A 169 10.04 1.67 15.43
N TYR A 170 10.61 1.64 14.22
CA TYR A 170 11.94 1.09 14.00
C TYR A 170 12.60 1.77 12.81
N VAL A 171 13.92 1.93 12.90
CA VAL A 171 14.73 2.57 11.87
C VAL A 171 15.97 1.72 11.62
N GLY A 172 16.19 1.37 10.36
CA GLY A 172 17.44 0.77 9.89
C GLY A 172 18.39 1.83 9.32
N PHE A 173 19.25 1.45 8.38
CA PHE A 173 20.13 2.42 7.70
C PHE A 173 19.31 3.42 6.86
N SER A 174 18.51 2.91 5.94
CA SER A 174 17.64 3.69 5.06
C SER A 174 16.16 3.29 5.17
N SER A 175 15.86 2.24 5.93
CA SER A 175 14.50 1.72 6.12
C SER A 175 13.85 2.35 7.33
N ILE A 176 12.59 2.74 7.21
CA ILE A 176 11.78 3.32 8.29
C ILE A 176 10.52 2.48 8.42
N GLU A 177 10.29 1.86 9.57
CA GLU A 177 9.06 1.14 9.86
C GLU A 177 8.09 2.06 10.59
N VAL A 178 6.97 2.33 9.93
CA VAL A 178 5.89 3.16 10.44
C VAL A 178 4.75 2.26 10.86
N MET A 179 4.32 2.39 12.11
CA MET A 179 3.14 1.69 12.60
C MET A 179 1.96 2.65 12.63
N ILE A 180 0.83 2.20 12.09
CA ILE A 180 -0.41 2.94 12.03
C ILE A 180 -1.49 2.13 12.75
N LYS A 181 -2.18 2.80 13.68
CA LYS A 181 -3.32 2.28 14.44
C LYS A 181 -4.57 3.06 14.07
N VAL A 182 -5.67 2.32 13.91
CA VAL A 182 -6.99 2.86 13.59
C VAL A 182 -7.94 2.49 14.71
N GLU A 183 -8.59 3.48 15.31
CA GLU A 183 -9.56 3.28 16.38
C GLU A 183 -10.81 4.14 16.16
N PRO A 184 -11.98 3.71 16.65
CA PRO A 184 -13.16 4.55 16.62
C PRO A 184 -13.02 5.67 17.66
N TYR A 185 -13.68 6.79 17.39
CA TYR A 185 -13.88 7.87 18.37
C TYR A 185 -15.31 8.39 18.29
N GLU A 186 -15.78 9.00 19.37
CA GLU A 186 -17.10 9.66 19.41
C GLU A 186 -16.94 11.19 19.36
N GLU A 187 -18.01 11.89 19.00
CA GLU A 187 -18.03 13.36 18.99
C GLU A 187 -17.71 13.92 20.39
N GLY A 188 -16.85 14.93 20.43
CA GLY A 188 -16.27 15.49 21.65
C GLY A 188 -14.94 14.86 22.06
N GLU A 189 -14.52 13.75 21.43
CA GLU A 189 -13.22 13.11 21.65
C GLU A 189 -12.16 13.50 20.61
N GLU A 190 -12.30 14.63 19.92
CA GLU A 190 -11.35 15.04 18.89
C GLU A 190 -10.00 15.50 19.47
N ASN A 191 -9.95 15.73 20.80
CA ASN A 191 -8.83 16.31 21.55
C ASN A 191 -8.01 15.25 22.30
N LEU A 192 -7.98 14.00 21.85
CA LEU A 192 -7.25 12.95 22.56
C LEU A 192 -5.74 13.25 22.60
N THR A 193 -5.12 12.97 23.75
CA THR A 193 -3.68 13.14 23.92
C THR A 193 -2.91 12.30 22.89
N PRO A 194 -1.83 12.83 22.29
CA PRO A 194 -0.93 12.06 21.46
C PRO A 194 -0.38 10.85 22.21
N ARG A 195 -0.24 9.73 21.50
CA ARG A 195 0.26 8.47 22.06
C ARG A 195 0.83 7.57 20.97
N LEU A 196 1.70 6.64 21.36
CA LEU A 196 2.29 5.73 20.39
C LEU A 196 1.28 4.67 19.92
N ALA A 197 1.38 4.25 18.65
CA ALA A 197 0.54 3.19 18.08
C ALA A 197 0.66 1.85 18.84
N ILE A 198 1.80 1.64 19.50
CA ILE A 198 2.14 0.44 20.29
C ILE A 198 1.47 0.42 21.67
N GLU A 199 0.95 1.56 22.14
CA GLU A 199 0.32 1.63 23.44
C GLU A 199 -1.07 0.97 23.40
N ASN A 200 -1.29 0.05 24.33
CA ASN A 200 -2.59 -0.52 24.60
C ASN A 200 -3.40 0.43 25.50
N ASN A 201 -4.69 0.48 25.26
CA ASN A 201 -5.65 1.20 26.09
C ASN A 201 -6.97 0.44 26.00
N ASP A 202 -7.93 0.78 26.86
CA ASP A 202 -9.23 0.13 26.95
C ASP A 202 -10.12 0.36 25.71
N ARG A 203 -9.65 1.18 24.76
CA ARG A 203 -10.34 1.42 23.49
C ARG A 203 -10.06 0.30 22.50
N PRO A 204 -11.11 -0.32 21.92
CA PRO A 204 -10.92 -1.28 20.83
C PRO A 204 -10.32 -0.58 19.62
N TYR A 205 -9.47 -1.27 18.88
CA TYR A 205 -8.92 -0.79 17.62
C TYR A 205 -9.40 -1.69 16.47
N ASN A 206 -9.49 -1.12 15.28
CA ASN A 206 -9.96 -1.82 14.08
C ASN A 206 -8.83 -2.40 13.27
N LEU A 207 -7.70 -1.70 13.22
CA LEU A 207 -6.55 -2.06 12.41
C LEU A 207 -5.27 -1.63 13.11
N LEU A 208 -4.28 -2.51 13.09
CA LEU A 208 -2.89 -2.19 13.39
C LEU A 208 -2.06 -2.68 12.21
N SER A 209 -1.28 -1.80 11.61
CA SER A 209 -0.56 -2.08 10.37
C SER A 209 0.83 -1.46 10.39
N THR A 210 1.77 -2.11 9.70
CA THR A 210 3.15 -1.64 9.58
C THR A 210 3.49 -1.41 8.12
N PHE A 211 4.00 -0.22 7.83
CA PHE A 211 4.49 0.19 6.52
C PHE A 211 6.00 0.34 6.60
N THR A 212 6.73 -0.29 5.69
CA THR A 212 8.18 -0.11 5.56
C THR A 212 8.46 0.87 4.44
N MET A 213 8.97 2.04 4.81
CA MET A 213 9.43 3.08 3.90
C MET A 213 10.93 2.96 3.67
N VAL A 214 11.41 3.38 2.51
CA VAL A 214 12.84 3.46 2.20
C VAL A 214 13.20 4.88 1.77
N ALA A 215 14.20 5.45 2.44
CA ALA A 215 14.81 6.71 2.10
C ALA A 215 15.91 6.53 1.04
N LEU A 216 15.71 7.15 -0.10
CA LEU A 216 16.67 7.20 -1.19
C LEU A 216 17.20 8.61 -1.31
N ASP A 217 18.46 8.77 -1.71
CA ASP A 217 19.02 10.07 -2.03
C ASP A 217 18.35 10.63 -3.30
N LYS A 218 17.91 11.89 -3.27
CA LYS A 218 17.13 12.55 -4.35
C LYS A 218 17.85 12.54 -5.69
N PHE A 219 19.18 12.67 -5.68
CA PHE A 219 20.00 12.80 -6.89
C PHE A 219 20.53 11.45 -7.37
N THR A 220 21.07 10.65 -6.46
CA THR A 220 21.71 9.36 -6.78
C THR A 220 20.73 8.19 -6.80
N ARG A 221 19.54 8.34 -6.22
CA ARG A 221 18.52 7.30 -6.00
C ARG A 221 19.04 6.08 -5.23
N LYS A 222 20.15 6.23 -4.51
CA LYS A 222 20.72 5.18 -3.65
C LYS A 222 20.17 5.27 -2.22
N PRO A 223 20.10 4.16 -1.48
CA PRO A 223 19.74 4.17 -0.06
C PRO A 223 20.56 5.21 0.72
N SER A 224 19.88 6.07 1.47
CA SER A 224 20.51 7.14 2.25
C SER A 224 20.21 6.96 3.74
N GLN A 225 21.16 7.35 4.58
CA GLN A 225 21.04 7.22 6.03
C GLN A 225 19.92 8.13 6.55
N VAL A 226 19.10 7.64 7.47
CA VAL A 226 18.03 8.40 8.12
C VAL A 226 18.33 8.68 9.59
N ASN A 227 17.54 9.58 10.20
CA ASN A 227 17.67 9.91 11.61
C ASN A 227 17.53 8.67 12.50
N PRO A 228 18.50 8.37 13.39
CA PRO A 228 18.41 7.23 14.28
C PRO A 228 17.27 7.38 15.29
N LEU A 229 16.65 6.25 15.65
CA LEU A 229 15.56 6.20 16.61
C LEU A 229 16.08 5.77 17.99
N ARG A 230 15.66 6.47 19.04
CA ARG A 230 15.91 6.11 20.44
C ARG A 230 14.59 5.68 21.09
N ALA A 231 14.65 4.56 21.81
CA ALA A 231 13.57 4.13 22.69
C ALA A 231 13.76 4.73 24.10
N ASP A 232 12.72 5.36 24.62
CA ASP A 232 12.74 5.95 25.96
C ASP A 232 12.10 5.02 27.01
N SER A 233 11.22 4.10 26.60
CA SER A 233 10.51 3.16 27.49
C SER A 233 10.86 1.68 27.22
N GLU A 234 10.58 0.79 28.19
CA GLU A 234 10.76 -0.66 28.01
C GLU A 234 9.91 -1.23 26.87
N LEU A 235 8.70 -0.69 26.69
CA LEU A 235 7.79 -1.05 25.61
C LEU A 235 8.41 -0.71 24.26
N GLU A 236 8.95 0.50 24.11
CA GLU A 236 9.67 0.94 22.91
C GLU A 236 10.92 0.09 22.64
N GLN A 237 11.68 -0.30 23.67
CA GLN A 237 12.83 -1.19 23.52
C GLN A 237 12.44 -2.58 23.02
N LYS A 238 11.32 -3.13 23.51
CA LYS A 238 10.78 -4.41 23.01
C LYS A 238 10.38 -4.29 21.54
N VAL A 239 9.73 -3.19 21.15
CA VAL A 239 9.32 -2.94 19.76
C VAL A 239 10.52 -2.82 18.82
N LEU A 240 11.59 -2.14 19.23
CA LEU A 240 12.83 -2.09 18.45
C LEU A 240 13.41 -3.49 18.20
N LYS A 241 13.46 -4.35 19.22
CA LYS A 241 13.93 -5.75 19.08
C LYS A 241 13.02 -6.57 18.17
N LEU A 242 11.71 -6.36 18.25
CA LEU A 242 10.75 -7.01 17.35
C LEU A 242 10.93 -6.56 15.90
N GLY A 243 11.23 -5.28 15.65
CA GLY A 243 11.57 -4.77 14.32
C GLY A 243 12.83 -5.43 13.74
N GLU A 244 13.88 -5.58 14.55
CA GLU A 244 15.11 -6.30 14.15
C GLU A 244 14.83 -7.76 13.77
N ALA A 245 14.09 -8.48 14.62
CA ALA A 245 13.72 -9.87 14.37
C ALA A 245 12.83 -10.01 13.12
N SER A 246 11.88 -9.08 12.91
CA SER A 246 10.99 -9.07 11.75
C SER A 246 11.77 -8.84 10.45
N LYS A 247 12.74 -7.93 10.47
CA LYS A 247 13.65 -7.70 9.33
C LYS A 247 14.46 -8.94 9.00
N GLU A 248 14.97 -9.65 10.00
CA GLU A 248 15.71 -10.90 9.79
C GLU A 248 14.82 -12.01 9.23
N LYS A 249 13.60 -12.17 9.78
CA LYS A 249 12.60 -13.12 9.27
C LYS A 249 12.24 -12.84 7.80
N LYS A 250 12.00 -11.59 7.43
CA LYS A 250 11.74 -11.19 6.03
C LYS A 250 12.93 -11.52 5.12
N ARG A 251 14.17 -11.33 5.60
CA ARG A 251 15.37 -11.71 4.85
C ARG A 251 15.46 -13.22 4.63
N GLN A 252 15.11 -14.03 5.63
CA GLN A 252 15.06 -15.49 5.53
C GLN A 252 13.96 -15.96 4.58
N LEU A 253 12.74 -15.41 4.66
CA LEU A 253 11.64 -15.74 3.75
C LEU A 253 11.97 -15.41 2.28
N LYS A 254 12.69 -14.31 2.04
CA LYS A 254 13.20 -13.97 0.70
C LYS A 254 14.23 -14.98 0.16
N SER A 255 14.86 -15.74 1.05
CA SER A 255 15.79 -16.81 0.72
C SER A 255 15.11 -18.17 0.52
N THR A 256 13.86 -18.37 0.93
CA THR A 256 13.12 -19.64 0.76
C THR A 256 11.95 -19.55 -0.24
N SER A 257 11.85 -18.44 -0.96
CA SER A 257 10.80 -18.20 -1.98
C SER A 257 10.75 -19.29 -3.05
N LEU A 258 9.54 -19.76 -3.39
CA LEU A 258 9.31 -20.78 -4.43
C LEU A 258 9.72 -20.34 -5.84
N THR A 259 9.86 -19.03 -6.05
CA THR A 259 10.47 -18.48 -7.27
C THR A 259 11.97 -18.74 -7.39
N LYS A 260 12.64 -19.14 -6.31
CA LYS A 260 14.08 -19.44 -6.26
C LYS A 260 14.38 -20.91 -5.93
N TYR A 261 13.53 -21.55 -5.13
CA TYR A 261 13.72 -22.93 -4.69
C TYR A 261 12.52 -23.80 -5.07
N PRO A 262 12.75 -25.05 -5.50
CA PRO A 262 11.67 -25.92 -5.90
C PRO A 262 10.76 -26.30 -4.71
N PRO A 263 9.50 -26.70 -4.97
CA PRO A 263 8.62 -27.24 -3.94
C PRO A 263 9.24 -28.44 -3.20
N THR A 264 8.83 -28.63 -1.95
CA THR A 264 9.21 -29.78 -1.12
C THR A 264 8.64 -31.09 -1.71
N ASN A 265 9.13 -32.24 -1.26
CA ASN A 265 8.65 -33.54 -1.77
C ASN A 265 7.15 -33.74 -1.55
N GLU A 266 6.62 -33.32 -0.40
CA GLU A 266 5.18 -33.38 -0.10
C GLU A 266 4.38 -32.49 -1.05
N GLU A 267 4.85 -31.27 -1.30
CA GLU A 267 4.16 -30.34 -2.19
C GLU A 267 4.23 -30.76 -3.66
N ARG A 268 5.29 -31.44 -4.09
CA ARG A 268 5.35 -32.06 -5.41
C ARG A 268 4.27 -33.12 -5.59
N LEU A 269 3.98 -33.91 -4.56
CA LEU A 269 2.87 -34.88 -4.59
C LEU A 269 1.53 -34.16 -4.70
N ILE A 270 1.35 -33.01 -4.04
CA ILE A 270 0.14 -32.19 -4.16
C ILE A 270 -0.03 -31.70 -5.61
N ILE A 271 1.03 -31.16 -6.21
CA ILE A 271 1.01 -30.70 -7.62
C ILE A 271 0.69 -31.87 -8.56
N HIS A 272 1.27 -33.05 -8.33
CA HIS A 272 0.99 -34.23 -9.13
C HIS A 272 -0.47 -34.69 -9.00
N ASN A 273 -1.01 -34.69 -7.78
CA ASN A 273 -2.41 -35.03 -7.55
C ASN A 273 -3.37 -34.03 -8.22
N LEU A 274 -3.04 -32.73 -8.19
CA LEU A 274 -3.79 -31.71 -8.91
C LEU A 274 -3.76 -31.95 -10.43
N PHE A 275 -2.59 -32.32 -10.98
CA PHE A 275 -2.48 -32.67 -12.39
C PHE A 275 -3.35 -33.87 -12.77
N LEU A 276 -3.37 -34.93 -11.96
CA LEU A 276 -4.26 -36.08 -12.17
C LEU A 276 -5.74 -35.68 -12.09
N GLU A 277 -6.09 -34.74 -11.21
CA GLU A 277 -7.44 -34.19 -11.10
C GLU A 277 -7.84 -33.43 -12.36
N THR A 278 -6.95 -32.58 -12.90
CA THR A 278 -7.17 -31.85 -14.15
C THR A 278 -7.40 -32.77 -15.34
N LEU A 279 -6.75 -33.95 -15.40
CA LEU A 279 -7.00 -34.94 -16.44
C LEU A 279 -8.43 -35.50 -16.38
N LYS A 280 -8.97 -35.75 -15.19
CA LYS A 280 -10.36 -36.23 -15.01
C LYS A 280 -11.39 -35.19 -15.47
N TYR A 281 -11.13 -33.93 -15.18
CA TYR A 281 -12.00 -32.82 -15.57
C TYR A 281 -11.96 -32.47 -17.07
N LYS A 282 -11.00 -33.01 -17.83
CA LYS A 282 -10.99 -32.88 -19.28
C LYS A 282 -12.18 -33.60 -19.93
N GLU A 283 -12.64 -34.70 -19.32
CA GLU A 283 -13.75 -35.50 -19.83
C GLU A 283 -15.08 -35.14 -19.16
N ASN A 284 -15.09 -34.96 -17.84
CA ASN A 284 -16.30 -34.62 -17.07
C ASN A 284 -16.00 -33.58 -15.98
N LYS A 285 -16.11 -32.30 -16.33
CA LYS A 285 -15.94 -31.18 -15.39
C LYS A 285 -17.24 -30.90 -14.62
N PRO A 286 -17.25 -30.95 -13.27
CA PRO A 286 -18.40 -30.52 -12.48
C PRO A 286 -18.62 -29.01 -12.56
N ASP A 287 -19.88 -28.56 -12.51
CA ASP A 287 -20.25 -27.13 -12.58
C ASP A 287 -19.68 -26.29 -11.41
N ASN A 288 -19.42 -26.92 -10.26
CA ASN A 288 -18.85 -26.26 -9.08
C ASN A 288 -17.32 -26.18 -9.09
N VAL A 289 -16.66 -26.60 -10.17
CA VAL A 289 -15.21 -26.51 -10.37
C VAL A 289 -14.92 -25.50 -11.47
N LYS A 290 -13.97 -24.58 -11.24
CA LYS A 290 -13.48 -23.64 -12.25
C LYS A 290 -11.98 -23.80 -12.43
N PHE A 291 -11.50 -23.63 -13.66
CA PHE A 291 -10.06 -23.55 -13.88
C PHE A 291 -9.55 -22.15 -13.55
N ILE A 292 -8.32 -22.03 -13.06
CA ILE A 292 -7.72 -20.71 -12.76
C ILE A 292 -7.80 -19.77 -13.97
N GLU A 293 -7.53 -20.29 -15.17
CA GLU A 293 -7.58 -19.55 -16.44
C GLU A 293 -8.95 -18.91 -16.73
N GLU A 294 -10.05 -19.51 -16.27
CA GLU A 294 -11.41 -19.01 -16.46
C GLU A 294 -11.77 -17.88 -15.48
N THR A 295 -10.94 -17.68 -14.45
CA THR A 295 -11.12 -16.64 -13.43
C THR A 295 -10.30 -15.38 -13.70
N VAL A 296 -9.56 -15.35 -14.80
CA VAL A 296 -8.64 -14.25 -15.13
C VAL A 296 -9.42 -13.01 -15.57
N LEU A 297 -9.10 -11.88 -14.96
CA LEU A 297 -9.60 -10.56 -15.35
C LEU A 297 -8.41 -9.63 -15.61
N ASN A 298 -8.39 -9.04 -16.81
CA ASN A 298 -7.33 -8.11 -17.23
C ASN A 298 -7.86 -6.68 -17.28
N SER A 299 -7.05 -5.73 -16.82
CA SER A 299 -7.28 -4.30 -16.97
C SER A 299 -5.98 -3.60 -17.33
N SER A 300 -6.08 -2.44 -17.98
CA SER A 300 -4.94 -1.60 -18.32
C SER A 300 -5.35 -0.14 -18.22
N MET A 301 -4.49 0.68 -17.64
CA MET A 301 -4.71 2.11 -17.48
C MET A 301 -3.44 2.91 -17.71
N MET A 302 -3.61 4.16 -18.13
CA MET A 302 -2.51 5.12 -18.22
C MET A 302 -2.27 5.77 -16.86
N CYS A 303 -1.00 5.85 -16.44
CA CYS A 303 -0.61 6.52 -15.21
C CYS A 303 -0.55 8.03 -15.41
N HIS A 304 -1.52 8.78 -14.89
CA HIS A 304 -1.60 10.23 -15.07
C HIS A 304 -1.03 11.03 -13.88
N PRO A 305 -0.66 12.31 -14.10
CA PRO A 305 -0.09 13.16 -13.05
C PRO A 305 -0.93 13.33 -11.79
N GLN A 306 -2.27 13.13 -11.82
CA GLN A 306 -3.11 13.38 -10.63
C GLN A 306 -2.82 12.40 -9.47
N ASN A 307 -2.15 11.28 -9.76
CA ASN A 307 -1.87 10.20 -8.81
C ASN A 307 -0.36 10.04 -8.55
N ARG A 308 0.44 11.05 -8.93
CA ARG A 308 1.90 11.07 -8.78
C ARG A 308 2.33 11.63 -7.43
N ASN A 309 3.45 11.14 -6.93
CA ASN A 309 4.25 11.78 -5.90
C ASN A 309 5.05 12.94 -6.48
N ILE A 310 5.66 13.75 -5.61
CA ILE A 310 6.47 14.92 -6.00
C ILE A 310 7.67 14.61 -6.91
N TYR A 311 7.99 13.34 -7.13
CA TYR A 311 9.07 12.87 -8.00
C TYR A 311 8.57 12.25 -9.32
N GLY A 312 7.28 12.33 -9.60
CA GLY A 312 6.69 11.85 -10.85
C GLY A 312 6.44 10.34 -10.91
N PHE A 313 6.35 9.66 -9.77
CA PHE A 313 5.99 8.25 -9.68
C PHE A 313 4.64 8.05 -9.01
N MET A 314 3.92 6.99 -9.35
CA MET A 314 2.67 6.63 -8.71
C MET A 314 2.91 6.25 -7.24
N PHE A 315 2.02 6.69 -6.35
CA PHE A 315 2.06 6.28 -4.94
C PHE A 315 1.81 4.78 -4.77
N GLY A 316 2.42 4.18 -3.74
CA GLY A 316 2.18 2.77 -3.39
C GLY A 316 0.71 2.53 -3.06
N GLY A 317 0.09 3.46 -2.34
CA GLY A 317 -1.33 3.48 -2.00
C GLY A 317 -2.25 3.44 -3.22
N PHE A 318 -1.91 4.16 -4.29
CA PHE A 318 -2.66 4.12 -5.53
C PHE A 318 -2.64 2.71 -6.13
N LEU A 319 -1.45 2.09 -6.23
CA LEU A 319 -1.34 0.71 -6.75
C LEU A 319 -2.13 -0.29 -5.90
N MET A 320 -2.10 -0.14 -4.57
CA MET A 320 -2.87 -0.99 -3.65
C MET A 320 -4.38 -0.84 -3.87
N ARG A 321 -4.89 0.40 -3.97
CA ARG A 321 -6.30 0.67 -4.23
C ARG A 321 -6.76 0.01 -5.53
N GLU A 322 -6.05 0.29 -6.62
CA GLU A 322 -6.41 -0.21 -7.95
C GLU A 322 -6.32 -1.75 -8.01
N ALA A 323 -5.31 -2.34 -7.37
CA ALA A 323 -5.20 -3.79 -7.28
C ALA A 323 -6.33 -4.41 -6.45
N LEU A 324 -6.70 -3.82 -5.32
CA LEU A 324 -7.78 -4.35 -4.48
C LEU A 324 -9.15 -4.23 -5.17
N GLU A 325 -9.41 -3.13 -5.86
CA GLU A 325 -10.66 -2.95 -6.62
C GLU A 325 -10.76 -3.95 -7.77
N HIS A 326 -9.66 -4.16 -8.48
CA HIS A 326 -9.58 -5.19 -9.53
C HIS A 326 -9.78 -6.60 -8.94
N ALA A 327 -9.18 -6.88 -7.77
CA ALA A 327 -9.38 -8.13 -7.05
C ALA A 327 -10.83 -8.35 -6.63
N TRP A 328 -11.49 -7.29 -6.14
CA TRP A 328 -12.88 -7.34 -5.70
C TRP A 328 -13.84 -7.63 -6.86
N ILE A 329 -13.61 -7.04 -8.05
CA ILE A 329 -14.40 -7.32 -9.26
C ILE A 329 -14.25 -8.79 -9.66
N THR A 330 -13.02 -9.31 -9.66
CA THR A 330 -12.75 -10.73 -9.93
C THR A 330 -13.41 -11.63 -8.89
N ALA A 331 -13.31 -11.29 -7.61
CA ALA A 331 -13.92 -12.03 -6.52
C ALA A 331 -15.46 -12.09 -6.63
N SER A 332 -16.09 -10.94 -6.89
CA SER A 332 -17.53 -10.81 -7.10
C SER A 332 -18.00 -11.62 -8.30
N SER A 333 -17.30 -11.53 -9.43
CA SER A 333 -17.59 -12.32 -10.63
C SER A 333 -17.42 -13.83 -10.40
N PHE A 334 -16.45 -14.22 -9.59
CA PHE A 334 -16.15 -15.61 -9.29
C PHE A 334 -17.21 -16.27 -8.41
N CYS A 335 -17.57 -15.64 -7.27
CA CYS A 335 -18.54 -16.16 -6.30
C CYS A 335 -20.00 -15.81 -6.64
N LYS A 336 -20.22 -14.88 -7.59
CA LYS A 336 -21.54 -14.35 -7.98
C LYS A 336 -22.31 -13.73 -6.78
N ASP A 337 -21.60 -13.19 -5.81
CA ASP A 337 -22.11 -12.58 -4.57
C ASP A 337 -21.32 -11.30 -4.26
N ASN A 338 -21.66 -10.59 -3.18
CA ASN A 338 -20.89 -9.44 -2.68
C ASN A 338 -19.86 -9.92 -1.63
N PRO A 339 -18.59 -10.20 -2.03
CA PRO A 339 -17.59 -10.74 -1.14
C PRO A 339 -17.10 -9.70 -0.12
N ILE A 340 -16.75 -10.17 1.07
CA ILE A 340 -16.10 -9.37 2.10
C ILE A 340 -14.60 -9.62 2.02
N ILE A 341 -13.79 -8.55 2.01
CA ILE A 341 -12.35 -8.68 2.21
C ILE A 341 -12.07 -9.10 3.65
N VAL A 342 -11.36 -10.21 3.82
CA VAL A 342 -10.94 -10.71 5.14
C VAL A 342 -9.55 -10.19 5.47
N ARG A 343 -8.65 -10.20 4.49
CA ARG A 343 -7.23 -9.90 4.67
C ARG A 343 -6.59 -9.42 3.38
N ALA A 344 -5.67 -8.49 3.50
CA ALA A 344 -4.65 -8.23 2.48
C ALA A 344 -3.31 -8.76 3.00
N ASP A 345 -2.66 -9.63 2.23
CA ASP A 345 -1.37 -10.18 2.62
C ASP A 345 -0.23 -9.16 2.47
N GLU A 346 0.93 -9.48 3.03
CA GLU A 346 2.14 -8.68 2.89
C GLU A 346 2.47 -8.45 1.40
N ASN A 347 2.75 -7.19 1.06
CA ASN A 347 3.14 -6.79 -0.28
C ASN A 347 4.52 -6.12 -0.28
N VAL A 348 5.31 -6.37 -1.33
CA VAL A 348 6.65 -5.81 -1.52
C VAL A 348 6.76 -5.16 -2.90
N PHE A 349 7.02 -3.85 -2.91
CA PHE A 349 7.18 -3.05 -4.12
C PHE A 349 8.55 -3.28 -4.75
N LYS A 350 8.57 -3.98 -5.90
CA LYS A 350 9.82 -4.33 -6.61
C LYS A 350 10.31 -3.21 -7.53
N LEU A 351 9.38 -2.49 -8.16
CA LEU A 351 9.68 -1.45 -9.15
C LEU A 351 8.77 -0.24 -8.94
N SER A 352 9.33 0.96 -9.11
CA SER A 352 8.57 2.21 -9.13
C SER A 352 7.84 2.39 -10.46
N VAL A 353 6.70 3.08 -10.44
CA VAL A 353 5.84 3.27 -11.62
C VAL A 353 5.83 4.73 -12.02
N PRO A 354 6.52 5.14 -13.09
CA PRO A 354 6.56 6.55 -13.49
C PRO A 354 5.24 6.98 -14.16
N VAL A 355 4.91 8.27 -14.04
CA VAL A 355 3.82 8.89 -14.79
C VAL A 355 4.07 8.75 -16.29
N GLY A 356 2.99 8.50 -17.05
CA GLY A 356 3.03 8.21 -18.49
C GLY A 356 3.24 6.74 -18.82
N SER A 357 3.40 5.87 -17.82
CA SER A 357 3.48 4.42 -18.01
C SER A 357 2.09 3.80 -18.14
N ILE A 358 2.01 2.65 -18.83
CA ILE A 358 0.81 1.83 -18.86
C ILE A 358 0.90 0.82 -17.71
N LEU A 359 -0.03 0.91 -16.77
CA LEU A 359 -0.20 -0.06 -15.69
C LEU A 359 -1.18 -1.14 -16.14
N LYS A 360 -0.73 -2.39 -16.16
CA LYS A 360 -1.53 -3.58 -16.48
C LYS A 360 -1.79 -4.35 -15.19
N LEU A 361 -3.05 -4.67 -14.93
CA LEU A 361 -3.49 -5.46 -13.80
C LEU A 361 -4.10 -6.77 -14.30
N CYS A 362 -3.55 -7.89 -13.85
CA CYS A 362 -4.07 -9.23 -14.13
C CYS A 362 -4.49 -9.87 -12.80
N ALA A 363 -5.79 -10.02 -12.58
CA ALA A 363 -6.34 -10.66 -11.39
C ALA A 363 -6.78 -12.09 -11.70
N LYS A 364 -6.48 -13.04 -10.82
CA LYS A 364 -6.94 -14.43 -10.93
C LYS A 364 -7.19 -15.04 -9.55
N VAL A 365 -8.17 -15.94 -9.45
CA VAL A 365 -8.40 -16.71 -8.22
C VAL A 365 -7.38 -17.81 -8.16
N ILE A 366 -6.47 -17.78 -7.19
CA ILE A 366 -5.35 -18.72 -7.10
C ILE A 366 -5.66 -19.90 -6.20
N TYR A 367 -6.53 -19.73 -5.20
CA TYR A 367 -6.83 -20.78 -4.23
C TYR A 367 -8.28 -20.68 -3.76
N SER A 368 -8.99 -21.79 -3.89
CA SER A 368 -10.35 -21.99 -3.37
C SER A 368 -10.60 -23.48 -3.22
N GLU A 369 -10.90 -23.93 -2.02
CA GLU A 369 -11.23 -25.35 -1.74
C GLU A 369 -12.67 -25.69 -2.11
N GLY A 370 -13.52 -24.67 -2.25
CA GLY A 370 -14.96 -24.81 -2.40
C GLY A 370 -15.66 -25.21 -1.10
N HIS A 371 -16.96 -25.49 -1.19
CA HIS A 371 -17.80 -25.82 -0.03
C HIS A 371 -17.23 -27.00 0.79
N PRO A 372 -17.20 -26.93 2.14
CA PRO A 372 -17.85 -25.94 3.01
C PRO A 372 -17.06 -24.64 3.24
N ASN A 373 -15.84 -24.52 2.68
CA ASN A 373 -15.04 -23.32 2.84
C ASN A 373 -15.55 -22.21 1.90
N ASN A 374 -15.96 -21.08 2.48
CA ASN A 374 -16.46 -19.92 1.73
C ASN A 374 -15.38 -18.85 1.52
N GLU A 375 -14.14 -19.15 1.87
CA GLU A 375 -13.01 -18.26 1.64
C GLU A 375 -12.17 -18.69 0.46
N PHE A 376 -11.69 -17.70 -0.27
CA PHE A 376 -10.84 -17.89 -1.43
C PHE A 376 -9.87 -16.73 -1.57
N GLN A 377 -8.78 -16.95 -2.29
CA GLN A 377 -7.72 -15.98 -2.47
C GLN A 377 -7.61 -15.55 -3.93
N VAL A 378 -7.53 -14.24 -4.13
CA VAL A 378 -7.31 -13.60 -5.42
C VAL A 378 -5.92 -13.00 -5.44
N ALA A 379 -5.13 -13.34 -6.46
CA ALA A 379 -3.86 -12.70 -6.73
C ALA A 379 -4.04 -11.66 -7.84
N VAL A 380 -3.41 -10.50 -7.68
CA VAL A 380 -3.38 -9.44 -8.70
C VAL A 380 -1.95 -9.10 -9.03
N GLU A 381 -1.53 -9.45 -10.23
CA GLU A 381 -0.24 -9.04 -10.77
C GLU A 381 -0.33 -7.65 -11.40
N ALA A 382 0.49 -6.74 -10.92
CA ALA A 382 0.64 -5.40 -11.46
C ALA A 382 1.94 -5.31 -12.26
N SER A 383 1.83 -5.26 -13.59
CA SER A 383 2.96 -5.04 -14.49
C SER A 383 2.89 -3.66 -15.12
N VAL A 384 4.05 -3.10 -15.46
CA VAL A 384 4.17 -1.76 -16.02
C VAL A 384 4.91 -1.82 -17.32
N VAL A 385 4.39 -1.10 -18.32
CA VAL A 385 5.07 -0.77 -19.56
C VAL A 385 5.46 0.70 -19.47
N GLY A 386 6.76 0.97 -19.56
CA GLY A 386 7.32 2.31 -19.44
C GLY A 386 6.79 3.27 -20.52
N PRO A 387 6.96 4.59 -20.33
CA PRO A 387 6.53 5.61 -21.29
C PRO A 387 7.22 5.49 -22.65
N ASP A 388 8.41 4.87 -22.67
CA ASP A 388 9.21 4.54 -23.84
C ASP A 388 8.76 3.25 -24.55
N LEU A 389 7.73 2.57 -24.03
CA LEU A 389 7.14 1.33 -24.53
C LEU A 389 8.09 0.12 -24.60
N GLY A 390 9.39 0.30 -24.34
CA GLY A 390 10.40 -0.75 -24.40
C GLY A 390 10.61 -1.49 -23.07
N ASN A 391 10.44 -0.79 -21.94
CA ASN A 391 10.69 -1.38 -20.62
C ASN A 391 9.41 -1.98 -20.04
N MET A 392 9.40 -3.30 -19.82
CA MET A 392 8.30 -3.99 -19.16
C MET A 392 8.79 -4.70 -17.90
N GLY A 393 8.00 -4.66 -16.83
CA GLY A 393 8.34 -5.39 -15.60
C GLY A 393 7.17 -5.56 -14.65
N VAL A 394 7.21 -6.64 -13.87
CA VAL A 394 6.26 -6.88 -12.78
C VAL A 394 6.67 -6.04 -11.58
N THR A 395 5.79 -5.13 -11.17
CA THR A 395 6.02 -4.23 -10.04
C THR A 395 5.70 -4.92 -8.72
N ASN A 396 4.55 -5.58 -8.67
CA ASN A 396 3.95 -6.15 -7.45
C ASN A 396 3.03 -7.31 -7.82
N THR A 397 2.85 -8.21 -6.85
CA THR A 397 1.80 -9.22 -6.90
C THR A 397 1.06 -9.16 -5.57
N PHE A 398 -0.15 -8.63 -5.59
CA PHE A 398 -0.99 -8.47 -4.42
C PHE A 398 -1.80 -9.74 -4.19
N HIS A 399 -1.99 -10.12 -2.93
CA HIS A 399 -2.82 -11.28 -2.57
C HIS A 399 -3.89 -10.84 -1.56
N TYR A 400 -5.14 -11.11 -1.90
CA TYR A 400 -6.29 -10.72 -1.10
C TYR A 400 -7.16 -11.93 -0.82
N THR A 401 -7.53 -12.12 0.45
CA THR A 401 -8.46 -13.16 0.86
C THR A 401 -9.85 -12.57 0.99
N PHE A 402 -10.80 -13.20 0.30
CA PHE A 402 -12.21 -12.82 0.32
C PHE A 402 -13.06 -13.95 0.90
N ARG A 403 -14.21 -13.58 1.46
CA ARG A 403 -15.24 -14.51 1.94
C ARG A 403 -16.57 -14.22 1.25
N ALA A 404 -17.18 -15.24 0.66
CA ALA A 404 -18.56 -15.15 0.17
C ALA A 404 -19.54 -15.15 1.34
N LYS A 405 -20.64 -14.37 1.24
CA LYS A 405 -21.61 -14.23 2.34
C LYS A 405 -22.64 -15.34 2.33
N ASN A 406 -23.27 -15.53 1.17
CA ASN A 406 -24.48 -16.35 1.06
C ASN A 406 -24.32 -17.50 0.07
N LYS A 407 -23.41 -17.37 -0.91
CA LYS A 407 -23.24 -18.36 -1.98
C LYS A 407 -22.07 -19.28 -1.72
N GLN A 408 -22.23 -20.53 -2.16
CA GLN A 408 -21.16 -21.51 -2.18
C GLN A 408 -20.09 -21.07 -3.18
N VAL A 409 -18.84 -21.14 -2.73
CA VAL A 409 -17.70 -20.79 -3.56
C VAL A 409 -17.31 -22.00 -4.41
N PRO A 410 -17.05 -21.85 -5.72
CA PRO A 410 -16.53 -22.92 -6.55
C PRO A 410 -15.13 -23.38 -6.10
N LYS A 411 -14.79 -24.65 -6.29
CA LYS A 411 -13.41 -25.13 -6.17
C LYS A 411 -12.61 -24.64 -7.38
N VAL A 412 -11.35 -24.27 -7.16
CA VAL A 412 -10.45 -23.81 -8.23
C VAL A 412 -9.33 -24.80 -8.45
N VAL A 413 -9.04 -25.08 -9.72
CA VAL A 413 -8.05 -26.09 -10.14
C VAL A 413 -7.08 -25.50 -11.16
N PRO A 414 -5.76 -25.72 -11.02
CA PRO A 414 -4.77 -25.22 -11.95
C PRO A 414 -4.71 -26.10 -13.21
N ARG A 415 -4.40 -25.48 -14.34
CA ARG A 415 -4.16 -26.20 -15.60
C ARG A 415 -2.69 -26.19 -16.01
N SER A 416 -2.00 -25.08 -15.73
CA SER A 416 -0.58 -24.93 -15.98
C SER A 416 0.26 -25.24 -14.74
N TYR A 417 1.55 -25.52 -14.94
CA TYR A 417 2.49 -25.65 -13.82
C TYR A 417 2.60 -24.33 -13.05
N GLU A 418 2.61 -23.19 -13.75
CA GLU A 418 2.61 -21.86 -13.14
C GLU A 418 1.42 -21.65 -12.21
N ASP A 419 0.21 -22.01 -12.66
CA ASP A 419 -1.00 -21.94 -11.84
C ASP A 419 -0.95 -22.91 -10.65
N SER A 420 -0.30 -24.07 -10.82
CA SER A 420 -0.10 -25.04 -9.74
C SER A 420 0.80 -24.47 -8.65
N ILE A 421 1.85 -23.73 -9.03
CA ILE A 421 2.71 -23.01 -8.10
C ILE A 421 1.95 -21.87 -7.42
N ALA A 422 1.16 -21.09 -8.17
CA ALA A 422 0.36 -20.01 -7.60
C ALA A 422 -0.67 -20.53 -6.58
N MET A 423 -1.33 -21.65 -6.87
CA MET A 423 -2.24 -22.32 -5.93
C MET A 423 -1.52 -22.83 -4.70
N LEU A 424 -0.33 -23.42 -4.86
CA LEU A 424 0.48 -23.89 -3.74
C LEU A 424 0.90 -22.72 -2.83
N GLU A 425 1.32 -21.59 -3.41
CA GLU A 425 1.61 -20.39 -2.62
C GLU A 425 0.37 -19.89 -1.88
N GLY A 426 -0.80 -19.91 -2.51
CA GLY A 426 -2.04 -19.52 -1.86
C GLY A 426 -2.42 -20.43 -0.69
N ARG A 427 -2.21 -21.73 -0.86
CA ARG A 427 -2.37 -22.71 0.22
C ARG A 427 -1.41 -22.44 1.39
N ARG A 428 -0.12 -22.20 1.13
CA ARG A 428 0.87 -21.85 2.16
C ARG A 428 0.45 -20.61 2.96
N ARG A 429 -0.06 -19.58 2.28
CA ARG A 429 -0.55 -18.35 2.93
C ARG A 429 -1.77 -18.65 3.81
N ASN A 430 -2.70 -19.49 3.33
CA ASN A 430 -3.86 -19.90 4.11
C ASN A 430 -3.48 -20.69 5.37
N GLU A 431 -2.59 -21.68 5.24
CA GLU A 431 -2.09 -22.50 6.36
C GLU A 431 -1.33 -21.65 7.39
N ALA A 432 -0.44 -20.76 6.93
CA ALA A 432 0.27 -19.83 7.80
C ALA A 432 -0.71 -18.98 8.61
N ARG A 433 -1.78 -18.49 7.99
CA ARG A 433 -2.83 -17.71 8.66
C ARG A 433 -3.59 -18.53 9.71
N GLN A 434 -3.99 -19.77 9.40
CA GLN A 434 -4.67 -20.64 10.38
C GLN A 434 -3.80 -20.89 11.61
N ASN A 435 -2.48 -21.04 11.41
CA ASN A 435 -1.53 -21.18 12.51
C ASN A 435 -1.37 -19.89 13.34
N TYR A 436 -1.44 -18.71 12.72
CA TYR A 436 -1.46 -17.46 13.50
C TYR A 436 -2.74 -17.30 14.30
N ALA A 437 -3.89 -17.67 13.73
CA ALA A 437 -5.19 -17.57 14.39
C ALA A 437 -5.37 -18.55 15.55
N SER A 438 -4.63 -19.65 15.59
CA SER A 438 -4.65 -20.61 16.71
C SER A 438 -3.72 -20.26 17.86
N ILE A 439 -2.81 -19.30 17.65
CA ILE A 439 -1.84 -18.83 18.65
C ILE A 439 -2.33 -17.57 19.38
N LEU A 440 -3.21 -16.79 18.75
CA LEU A 440 -3.95 -15.67 19.34
C LEU A 440 -5.17 -16.17 20.11
#